data_AF-A0A2W6D6Y9-F1
#
_entry.id   AF-A0A2W6D6Y9-F1
#
_cell.length_a   1.000
_cell.length_b   1.000
_cell.length_c   1.000
_cell.angle_alpha   90.00
_cell.angle_beta   90.00
_cell.angle_gamma   90.00
#
_symmetry.space_group_name_H-M   'P 1'
#
loop_
_entity.id
_entity.type
_entity.pdbx_description
1 polymer ?
#
loop_
_entity_poly.entity_id
_entity_poly.type
_entity_poly.pdbx_seq_one_letter_code
_entity_poly.pdbx_strand_id
1 'polypeptide(L)'
;GVTAVPNIYGYRVEDYERYVSWLEDLGPDRPVALAMNLQTFRTDADWSGMAMPALAFLATALPTDLPIVLTGPSRPDRVQLLHRLFGARLHLIAQNPAQFAQHGALMTNDGRVDVHARREDLFARNVCYLNGLLERPDTSAATR
;
A
#
# COMPACT_ATOMS: atom_id res chain seq x y z
N GLY A 1 -17.47 -4.92 -21.66
CA GLY A 1 -17.41 -4.65 -20.20
C GLY A 1 -16.22 -3.77 -19.91
N VAL A 2 -16.19 -3.11 -18.75
CA VAL A 2 -15.01 -2.36 -18.28
C VAL A 2 -14.16 -3.33 -17.46
N THR A 3 -12.89 -3.48 -17.81
CA THR A 3 -11.94 -4.25 -16.99
C THR A 3 -11.75 -3.52 -15.68
N ALA A 4 -12.16 -4.14 -14.58
CA ALA A 4 -12.07 -3.57 -13.24
C ALA A 4 -11.36 -4.56 -12.30
N VAL A 5 -10.51 -4.02 -11.42
CA VAL A 5 -9.93 -4.78 -10.31
C VAL A 5 -10.92 -4.75 -9.15
N PRO A 6 -11.38 -5.89 -8.64
CA PRO A 6 -12.32 -5.93 -7.51
C PRO A 6 -11.65 -5.38 -6.25
N ASN A 7 -12.36 -4.48 -5.56
CA ASN A 7 -11.91 -3.90 -4.31
C ASN A 7 -12.56 -4.64 -3.14
N ILE A 8 -11.74 -5.18 -2.24
CA ILE A 8 -12.16 -5.98 -1.09
C ILE A 8 -12.24 -5.11 0.17
N TYR A 9 -13.25 -5.40 0.99
CA TYR A 9 -13.51 -4.68 2.24
C TYR A 9 -13.88 -5.67 3.33
N GLY A 10 -13.36 -5.47 4.54
CA GLY A 10 -13.66 -6.35 5.66
C GLY A 10 -13.45 -5.64 6.99
N TYR A 11 -14.14 -6.14 8.00
CA TYR A 11 -13.97 -5.73 9.40
C TYR A 11 -13.38 -6.86 10.24
N ARG A 12 -13.66 -8.11 9.90
CA ARG A 12 -13.15 -9.30 10.61
C ARG A 12 -12.41 -10.25 9.67
N VAL A 13 -11.67 -11.19 10.23
CA VAL A 13 -10.88 -12.16 9.45
C VAL A 13 -11.78 -12.99 8.53
N GLU A 14 -12.99 -13.33 8.97
CA GLU A 14 -13.96 -14.13 8.24
C GLU A 14 -14.43 -13.44 6.96
N ASP A 15 -14.37 -12.11 6.90
CA ASP A 15 -14.68 -11.36 5.68
C ASP A 15 -13.61 -11.63 4.60
N TYR A 16 -12.34 -11.73 5.02
CA TYR A 16 -11.22 -12.01 4.15
C TYR A 16 -11.13 -13.49 3.75
N GLU A 17 -11.49 -14.41 4.65
CA GLU A 17 -11.62 -15.84 4.34
C GLU A 17 -12.63 -16.07 3.21
N ARG A 18 -13.76 -15.34 3.21
CA ARG A 18 -14.74 -15.42 2.13
C ARG A 18 -14.18 -14.98 0.78
N TYR A 19 -13.31 -13.96 0.76
CA TYR A 19 -12.64 -13.57 -0.48
C TYR A 19 -11.64 -14.62 -0.95
N VAL A 20 -10.91 -15.26 -0.04
CA VAL A 20 -9.97 -16.35 -0.38
C VAL A 20 -10.73 -17.53 -0.96
N SER A 21 -11.80 -17.98 -0.29
CA SER A 21 -12.68 -19.05 -0.79
C SER A 21 -13.28 -18.70 -2.16
N TRP A 22 -13.70 -17.45 -2.36
CA TRP A 22 -14.20 -16.99 -3.66
C TRP A 22 -13.14 -17.08 -4.77
N LEU A 23 -11.88 -16.75 -4.50
CA LEU A 23 -10.79 -16.90 -5.47
C LEU A 23 -10.51 -18.36 -5.80
N GLU A 24 -10.62 -19.25 -4.81
CA GLU A 24 -10.46 -20.69 -4.98
C GLU A 24 -11.56 -21.27 -5.87
N ASP A 25 -12.81 -20.87 -5.64
CA ASP A 25 -13.97 -21.29 -6.44
C ASP A 25 -13.84 -20.88 -7.91
N LEU A 26 -13.24 -19.70 -8.19
CA LEU A 26 -12.99 -19.23 -9.54
C LEU A 26 -11.81 -19.93 -10.22
N GLY A 27 -10.84 -20.42 -9.45
CA GLY A 27 -9.66 -21.11 -9.97
C GLY A 27 -8.93 -20.30 -11.06
N PRO A 28 -8.81 -20.81 -12.30
CA PRO A 28 -8.18 -20.07 -13.42
C PRO A 28 -8.89 -18.77 -13.82
N ASP A 29 -10.19 -18.65 -13.54
CA ASP A 29 -11.01 -17.49 -13.90
C ASP A 29 -10.99 -16.38 -12.84
N ARG A 30 -10.12 -16.53 -11.82
CA ARG A 30 -9.91 -15.52 -10.78
C ARG A 30 -9.47 -14.17 -11.38
N PRO A 31 -9.75 -13.04 -10.70
CA PRO A 31 -9.31 -11.73 -11.17
C PRO A 31 -7.79 -11.65 -11.27
N VAL A 32 -7.31 -10.84 -12.22
CA VAL A 32 -5.86 -10.62 -12.46
C VAL A 32 -5.17 -9.84 -11.35
N ALA A 33 -5.94 -9.26 -10.41
CA ALA A 33 -5.45 -8.54 -9.23
C ALA A 33 -6.61 -8.37 -8.23
N LEU A 34 -6.27 -7.99 -6.99
CA LEU A 34 -7.22 -7.47 -6.00
C LEU A 34 -6.83 -6.05 -5.58
N ALA A 35 -7.80 -5.25 -5.15
CA ALA A 35 -7.55 -3.94 -4.57
C ALA A 35 -8.06 -3.87 -3.12
N MET A 36 -7.41 -3.08 -2.27
CA MET A 36 -7.91 -2.75 -0.94
C MET A 36 -7.67 -1.26 -0.65
N ASN A 37 -8.70 -0.59 -0.13
CA ASN A 37 -8.58 0.80 0.30
C ASN A 37 -8.15 0.90 1.76
N LEU A 38 -7.00 1.54 2.00
CA LEU A 38 -6.44 1.76 3.33
C LEU A 38 -6.64 3.20 3.85
N GLN A 39 -7.25 4.10 3.07
CA GLN A 39 -7.51 5.50 3.44
C GLN A 39 -8.51 5.65 4.60
N THR A 40 -9.26 4.58 4.90
CA THR A 40 -10.19 4.52 6.03
C THR A 40 -9.49 4.27 7.36
N PHE A 41 -8.27 3.70 7.36
CA PHE A 41 -7.47 3.44 8.57
C PHE A 41 -6.60 4.66 8.94
N ARG A 42 -7.26 5.69 9.47
CA ARG A 42 -6.66 7.03 9.66
C ARG A 42 -5.77 7.13 10.89
N THR A 43 -6.04 6.35 11.92
CA THR A 43 -5.28 6.38 13.18
C THR A 43 -4.26 5.25 13.26
N ASP A 44 -3.33 5.33 14.22
CA ASP A 44 -2.40 4.23 14.51
C ASP A 44 -3.11 3.04 15.18
N ALA A 45 -4.21 3.31 15.89
CA ALA A 45 -5.09 2.28 16.44
C ALA A 45 -5.82 1.52 15.33
N ASP A 46 -6.38 2.23 14.34
CA ASP A 46 -7.03 1.60 13.18
C ASP A 46 -6.03 0.76 12.38
N TRP A 47 -4.80 1.28 12.22
CA TRP A 47 -3.73 0.58 11.52
C TRP A 47 -3.34 -0.71 12.22
N SER A 48 -3.00 -0.62 13.50
CA SER A 48 -2.48 -1.76 14.27
C SER A 48 -3.56 -2.77 14.61
N GLY A 49 -4.79 -2.30 14.90
CA GLY A 49 -5.90 -3.13 15.36
C GLY A 49 -6.76 -3.71 14.26
N MET A 50 -6.82 -3.07 13.07
CA MET A 50 -7.69 -3.54 11.97
C MET A 50 -6.92 -3.81 10.68
N ALA A 51 -6.17 -2.82 10.16
CA ALA A 51 -5.51 -2.97 8.87
C ALA A 51 -4.44 -4.06 8.89
N MET A 52 -3.55 -4.03 9.87
CA MET A 52 -2.40 -4.94 9.92
C MET A 52 -2.78 -6.42 10.08
N PRO A 53 -3.72 -6.81 10.97
CA PRO A 53 -4.20 -8.19 11.00
C PRO A 53 -4.77 -8.66 9.67
N ALA A 54 -5.58 -7.83 9.01
CA ALA A 54 -6.15 -8.15 7.69
C ALA A 54 -5.06 -8.31 6.62
N LEU A 55 -4.12 -7.37 6.55
CA LEU A 55 -3.02 -7.39 5.59
C LEU A 55 -2.08 -8.57 5.82
N ALA A 56 -1.81 -8.94 7.08
CA ALA A 56 -1.00 -10.09 7.42
C ALA A 56 -1.69 -11.41 7.00
N PHE A 57 -2.98 -11.55 7.27
CA PHE A 57 -3.77 -12.69 6.81
C PHE A 57 -3.75 -12.80 5.28
N LEU A 58 -4.05 -11.70 4.57
CA LEU A 58 -4.05 -11.68 3.11
C LEU A 58 -2.66 -11.97 2.52
N ALA A 59 -1.58 -11.50 3.17
CA ALA A 59 -0.23 -11.79 2.73
C ALA A 59 0.06 -13.30 2.69
N THR A 60 -0.48 -14.06 3.66
CA THR A 60 -0.30 -15.51 3.74
C THR A 60 -1.33 -16.32 2.96
N ALA A 61 -2.57 -15.83 2.84
CA ALA A 61 -3.68 -16.59 2.27
C ALA A 61 -3.84 -16.38 0.76
N LEU A 62 -3.46 -15.21 0.24
CA LEU A 62 -3.57 -14.93 -1.19
C LEU A 62 -2.50 -15.67 -2.00
N PRO A 63 -2.81 -16.10 -3.23
CA PRO A 63 -1.82 -16.65 -4.15
C PRO A 63 -0.60 -15.75 -4.30
N THR A 64 0.58 -16.35 -4.34
CA THR A 64 1.87 -15.63 -4.35
C THR A 64 2.11 -14.83 -5.63
N ASP A 65 1.43 -15.21 -6.72
CA ASP A 65 1.48 -14.56 -8.02
C ASP A 65 0.36 -13.52 -8.24
N LEU A 66 -0.59 -13.40 -7.31
CA LEU A 66 -1.71 -12.47 -7.43
C LEU A 66 -1.31 -11.05 -7.02
N PRO A 67 -1.29 -10.07 -7.95
CA PRO A 67 -1.03 -8.67 -7.63
C PRO A 67 -2.07 -8.10 -6.65
N ILE A 68 -1.59 -7.27 -5.72
CA ILE A 68 -2.43 -6.53 -4.79
C ILE A 68 -2.22 -5.02 -4.94
N VAL A 69 -3.32 -4.30 -5.14
CA VAL A 69 -3.35 -2.85 -5.30
C VAL A 69 -3.81 -2.22 -3.98
N LEU A 70 -2.89 -1.57 -3.27
CA LEU A 70 -3.20 -0.90 -2.01
C LEU A 70 -3.29 0.62 -2.25
N THR A 71 -4.39 1.23 -1.82
CA THR A 71 -4.60 2.67 -1.95
C THR A 71 -4.50 3.36 -0.59
N GLY A 72 -3.74 4.46 -0.52
CA GLY A 72 -3.75 5.37 0.63
C GLY A 72 -2.53 5.43 1.57
N PRO A 73 -1.68 4.40 1.75
CA PRO A 73 -0.58 4.51 2.70
C PRO A 73 0.56 5.35 2.11
N SER A 74 1.06 6.31 2.88
CA SER A 74 2.13 7.22 2.47
C SER A 74 3.21 7.42 3.54
N ARG A 75 3.03 6.84 4.73
CA ARG A 75 4.02 6.90 5.80
C ARG A 75 5.14 5.90 5.50
N PRO A 76 6.42 6.28 5.64
CA PRO A 76 7.53 5.42 5.20
C PRO A 76 7.54 4.04 5.84
N ASP A 77 7.32 3.97 7.15
CA ASP A 77 7.24 2.73 7.95
C ASP A 77 6.13 1.80 7.44
N ARG A 78 4.95 2.34 7.15
CA ARG A 78 3.80 1.58 6.65
C ARG A 78 4.07 1.07 5.24
N VAL A 79 4.64 1.90 4.36
CA VAL A 79 4.98 1.51 2.99
C VAL A 79 6.01 0.38 2.97
N GLN A 80 7.07 0.48 3.78
CA GLN A 80 8.07 -0.58 3.91
C GLN A 80 7.49 -1.87 4.49
N LEU A 81 6.61 -1.77 5.49
CA LEU A 81 5.93 -2.94 6.05
C LEU A 81 5.05 -3.65 5.02
N LEU A 82 4.31 -2.90 4.20
CA LEU A 82 3.53 -3.46 3.09
C LEU A 82 4.44 -4.13 2.06
N HIS A 83 5.57 -3.51 1.72
CA HIS A 83 6.54 -4.12 0.82
C HIS A 83 7.13 -5.42 1.40
N ARG A 84 7.35 -5.52 2.73
CA ARG A 84 7.75 -6.78 3.37
C ARG A 84 6.68 -7.87 3.28
N LEU A 85 5.41 -7.50 3.39
CA LEU A 85 4.29 -8.45 3.33
C LEU A 85 4.01 -8.97 1.91
N PHE A 86 4.09 -8.08 0.92
CA PHE A 86 3.64 -8.38 -0.44
C PHE A 86 4.78 -8.40 -1.47
N GLY A 87 5.96 -7.86 -1.17
CA GLY A 87 7.11 -7.87 -2.07
C GLY A 87 6.80 -7.25 -3.43
N ALA A 88 7.21 -7.95 -4.50
CA ALA A 88 7.06 -7.50 -5.88
C ALA A 88 5.62 -7.46 -6.41
N ARG A 89 4.66 -8.15 -5.75
CA ARG A 89 3.24 -8.13 -6.14
C ARG A 89 2.47 -6.93 -5.59
N LEU A 90 3.14 -6.05 -4.82
CA LEU A 90 2.54 -4.84 -4.29
C LEU A 90 2.49 -3.74 -5.36
N HIS A 91 1.28 -3.22 -5.61
CA HIS A 91 1.06 -1.99 -6.35
C HIS A 91 0.50 -0.94 -5.39
N LEU A 92 1.28 0.13 -5.15
CA LEU A 92 0.88 1.21 -4.27
C LEU A 92 0.31 2.38 -5.06
N ILE A 93 -0.90 2.83 -4.70
CA ILE A 93 -1.51 4.05 -5.22
C ILE A 93 -1.59 5.07 -4.08
N ALA A 94 -0.85 6.17 -4.23
CA ALA A 94 -0.79 7.24 -3.22
C ALA A 94 -1.00 8.61 -3.86
N GLN A 95 -1.89 9.42 -3.27
CA GLN A 95 -2.14 10.80 -3.69
C GLN A 95 -1.15 11.80 -3.04
N ASN A 96 -0.50 11.40 -1.95
CA ASN A 96 0.35 12.25 -1.13
C ASN A 96 1.47 12.98 -1.90
N PRO A 97 2.18 12.35 -2.85
CA PRO A 97 3.20 13.05 -3.64
C PRO A 97 2.67 14.31 -4.33
N ALA A 98 1.46 14.20 -4.91
CA ALA A 98 0.80 15.33 -5.56
C ALA A 98 0.34 16.37 -4.55
N GLN A 99 -0.26 15.95 -3.42
CA GLN A 99 -0.72 16.88 -2.38
C GLN A 99 0.43 17.70 -1.79
N PHE A 100 1.55 17.06 -1.44
CA PHE A 100 2.73 17.75 -0.92
C PHE A 100 3.27 18.77 -1.93
N ALA A 101 3.37 18.37 -3.20
CA ALA A 101 3.83 19.27 -4.27
C ALA A 101 2.92 20.49 -4.46
N GLN A 102 1.58 20.31 -4.42
CA GLN A 102 0.64 21.43 -4.49
C GLN A 102 0.79 22.42 -3.33
N HIS A 103 1.26 21.94 -2.17
CA HIS A 103 1.54 22.74 -0.99
C HIS A 103 3.00 23.24 -0.90
N GLY A 104 3.81 23.07 -1.96
CA GLY A 104 5.19 23.54 -1.96
C GLY A 104 6.11 22.71 -1.05
N ALA A 105 5.83 21.41 -0.89
CA ALA A 105 6.54 20.57 0.06
C ALA A 105 7.14 19.29 -0.54
N LEU A 106 8.24 18.84 0.08
CA LEU A 106 8.86 17.55 -0.13
C LEU A 106 8.47 16.55 0.96
N MET A 107 8.33 15.29 0.56
CA MET A 107 8.28 14.13 1.44
C MET A 107 9.70 13.67 1.76
N THR A 108 10.04 13.52 3.04
CA THR A 108 11.32 13.02 3.52
C THR A 108 11.11 12.01 4.65
N ASN A 109 12.21 11.37 5.09
CA ASN A 109 12.17 10.46 6.26
C ASN A 109 11.78 11.19 7.55
N ASP A 110 12.11 12.47 7.66
CA ASP A 110 11.79 13.33 8.80
C ASP A 110 10.41 14.00 8.66
N GLY A 111 9.69 13.68 7.58
CA GLY A 111 8.35 14.17 7.31
C GLY A 111 8.30 15.24 6.22
N ARG A 112 7.53 16.30 6.47
CA ARG A 112 7.26 17.35 5.48
C ARG A 112 8.32 18.44 5.57
N VAL A 113 8.90 18.80 4.43
CA VAL A 113 9.80 19.94 4.31
C VAL A 113 9.26 20.91 3.27
N ASP A 114 8.95 22.14 3.66
CA ASP A 114 8.51 23.18 2.72
C ASP A 114 9.71 23.75 1.95
N VAL A 115 9.57 23.89 0.64
CA VAL A 115 10.65 24.31 -0.28
C VAL A 115 10.10 25.22 -1.37
N HIS A 116 10.84 26.27 -1.70
CA HIS A 116 10.54 27.12 -2.85
C HIS A 116 11.04 26.49 -4.15
N ALA A 117 10.21 25.66 -4.78
CA ALA A 117 10.45 25.05 -6.08
C ALA A 117 9.16 24.95 -6.91
N ARG A 118 9.28 24.62 -8.20
CA ARG A 118 8.10 24.38 -9.05
C ARG A 118 7.36 23.13 -8.59
N ARG A 119 6.03 23.13 -8.74
CA ARG A 119 5.17 22.01 -8.33
C ARG A 119 5.52 20.72 -9.07
N GLU A 120 5.87 20.82 -10.35
CA GLU A 120 6.26 19.66 -11.16
C GLU A 120 7.52 18.99 -10.61
N ASP A 121 8.53 19.77 -10.22
CA ASP A 121 9.79 19.27 -9.65
C ASP A 121 9.56 18.62 -8.29
N LEU A 122 8.73 19.23 -7.45
CA LEU A 122 8.33 18.68 -6.15
C LEU A 122 7.57 17.36 -6.32
N PHE A 123 6.64 17.29 -7.28
CA PHE A 123 5.90 16.07 -7.56
C PHE A 123 6.81 14.93 -7.99
N ALA A 124 7.70 15.18 -8.96
CA ALA A 124 8.67 14.19 -9.43
C ALA A 124 9.55 13.68 -8.27
N ARG A 125 10.06 14.59 -7.43
CA ARG A 125 10.86 14.23 -6.24
C ARG A 125 10.08 13.41 -5.23
N ASN A 126 8.83 13.76 -4.95
CA ASN A 126 8.00 13.02 -4.00
C ASN A 126 7.66 11.62 -4.51
N VAL A 127 7.42 11.46 -5.82
CA VAL A 127 7.23 10.14 -6.45
C VAL A 127 8.50 9.31 -6.35
N CYS A 128 9.66 9.87 -6.69
CA CYS A 128 10.95 9.19 -6.55
C CYS A 128 11.23 8.78 -5.10
N TYR A 129 10.90 9.63 -4.13
CA TYR A 129 11.03 9.32 -2.72
C TYR A 129 10.18 8.09 -2.34
N LEU A 130 8.89 8.10 -2.69
CA LEU A 130 7.98 7.00 -2.37
C LEU A 130 8.39 5.69 -3.08
N ASN A 131 8.80 5.78 -4.34
CA ASN A 131 9.31 4.62 -5.09
C ASN A 131 10.59 4.05 -4.45
N GLY A 132 11.51 4.92 -4.00
CA GLY A 132 12.72 4.51 -3.30
C GLY A 132 12.46 3.78 -1.97
N LEU A 133 11.27 3.92 -1.37
CA LEU A 133 10.88 3.13 -0.20
C LEU A 133 10.47 1.68 -0.55
N LEU A 134 10.11 1.43 -1.81
CA LEU A 134 9.81 0.09 -2.33
C LEU A 134 11.08 -0.62 -2.85
N GLU A 135 12.11 0.12 -3.21
CA GLU A 135 13.37 -0.43 -3.74
C GLU A 135 14.41 -0.73 -2.66
N ARG A 136 14.29 -0.15 -1.46
CA ARG A 136 15.27 -0.32 -0.39
C ARG A 136 14.95 -1.52 0.48
N PRO A 137 15.83 -2.54 0.56
CA PRO A 137 15.77 -3.50 1.65
C PRO A 137 16.04 -2.80 2.97
N ASP A 138 15.30 -3.21 3.99
CA ASP A 138 15.29 -2.62 5.32
C ASP A 138 16.70 -2.62 5.96
N THR A 139 17.25 -1.45 6.23
CA THR A 139 18.55 -1.30 6.90
C THR A 139 18.44 -1.41 8.43
N SER A 140 17.23 -1.47 8.98
CA SER A 140 17.01 -1.57 10.44
C SER A 140 17.26 -2.97 11.02
N ALA A 141 17.46 -3.99 10.18
CA ALA A 141 17.87 -5.32 10.59
C ALA A 141 19.39 -5.46 10.81
N ALA A 142 20.20 -4.46 10.43
CA ALA A 142 21.66 -4.52 10.53
C ALA A 142 22.22 -4.01 11.88
N THR A 143 21.37 -3.78 12.90
CA THR A 143 21.81 -3.27 14.20
C THR A 143 21.10 -3.94 15.39
N ARG A 144 21.04 -5.27 15.39
CA ARG A 144 20.80 -6.06 16.60
C ARG A 144 21.77 -7.22 16.69
#